data_AF-A0A0Q7N6L9-F1
#
_entry.id   AF-A0A0Q7N6L9-F1
#
_cell.length_a   1.000
_cell.length_b   1.000
_cell.length_c   1.000
_cell.angle_alpha   90.00
_cell.angle_beta   90.00
_cell.angle_gamma   90.00
#
_symmetry.space_group_name_H-M   'P 1'
#
loop_
_entity.id
_entity.type
_entity.pdbx_description
1 polymer ?
#
loop_
_entity_poly.entity_id
_entity_poly.type
_entity_poly.pdbx_seq_one_letter_code
_entity_poly.pdbx_strand_id
1 'polypeptide(L)' 'MAENKLDTIALLKAIADSPKRDNSAYHQAMAGVRQAFEDAEIALGGPVKVRTKTKVKRNGDYSFKLTFKRPD' A
#
# COMPACT_ATOMS: atom_id res chain seq x y z
N MET A 1 5.76 31.24 28.63
CA MET A 1 6.59 30.16 28.03
C MET A 1 6.22 28.74 28.50
N ALA A 2 5.44 28.57 29.58
CA ALA A 2 4.93 27.25 29.99
C ALA A 2 3.65 26.83 29.23
N GLU A 3 2.86 27.82 28.78
CA GLU A 3 1.63 27.62 27.99
C GLU A 3 1.87 26.86 26.67
N ASN A 4 2.89 27.22 25.90
CA ASN A 4 3.22 26.57 24.62
C ASN A 4 3.57 25.07 24.75
N LYS A 5 4.13 24.66 25.91
CA LYS A 5 4.48 23.26 26.18
C LYS A 5 3.25 22.43 26.54
N LEU A 6 2.30 23.01 27.27
CA LEU A 6 1.02 22.37 27.59
C LEU A 6 0.16 22.19 26.33
N ASP A 7 0.18 23.14 25.41
CA ASP A 7 -0.53 23.06 24.12
C ASP A 7 0.02 21.95 23.22
N THR A 8 1.35 21.78 23.19
CA THR A 8 1.99 20.69 22.43
C THR A 8 1.61 19.31 22.98
N ILE A 9 1.55 19.17 24.31
CA ILE A 9 1.16 17.92 24.96
C ILE A 9 -0.33 17.62 24.71
N ALA A 10 -1.19 18.64 24.76
CA ALA A 10 -2.61 18.50 24.45
C ALA A 10 -2.84 18.07 22.99
N LEU A 11 -2.07 18.63 22.04
CA LEU A 11 -2.12 18.25 20.64
C LEU A 11 -1.67 16.79 20.41
N LEU A 12 -0.56 16.37 21.02
CA LEU A 12 -0.07 14.99 20.90
C LEU A 12 -1.06 13.98 21.49
N LYS A 13 -1.71 14.34 22.61
CA LYS A 13 -2.75 13.52 23.21
C LYS A 13 -3.99 13.43 22.31
N ALA A 14 -4.43 14.53 21.70
CA ALA A 14 -5.54 14.51 20.74
C ALA A 14 -5.24 13.66 19.50
N ILE A 15 -3.99 13.62 19.03
CA ILE A 15 -3.57 12.75 17.92
C ILE A 15 -3.56 11.28 18.37
N ALA A 16 -3.08 10.99 19.58
CA ALA A 16 -3.04 9.63 20.12
C ALA A 16 -4.44 9.06 20.42
N ASP A 17 -5.35 9.92 20.90
CA ASP A 17 -6.73 9.59 21.21
C ASP A 17 -7.62 9.57 19.95
N SER A 18 -7.13 10.07 18.81
CA SER A 18 -7.83 9.96 17.53
C SER A 18 -7.92 8.49 17.10
N PRO A 19 -9.04 8.04 16.51
CA PRO A 19 -9.18 6.67 16.02
C PRO A 19 -8.06 6.35 15.03
N LYS A 20 -7.15 5.45 15.41
CA LYS A 20 -6.15 4.91 14.49
C LYS A 20 -6.90 4.31 13.30
N ARG A 21 -6.69 4.86 12.10
CA ARG A 21 -7.25 4.27 10.88
C ARG A 21 -6.77 2.83 10.79
N ASP A 22 -7.70 1.89 10.70
CA ASP A 22 -7.36 0.50 10.45
C ASP A 22 -6.80 0.37 9.02
N ASN A 23 -5.48 0.22 8.94
CA ASN A 23 -4.74 0.06 7.67
C ASN A 23 -4.42 -1.41 7.38
N SER A 24 -4.98 -2.36 8.13
CA SER A 24 -4.69 -3.80 7.98
C SER A 24 -4.93 -4.29 6.55
N ALA A 25 -6.06 -3.92 5.95
CA ALA A 25 -6.40 -4.27 4.57
C ALA A 25 -5.38 -3.75 3.54
N TYR A 26 -4.85 -2.54 3.74
CA TYR A 26 -3.80 -1.98 2.89
C TYR A 26 -2.49 -2.77 3.03
N HIS A 27 -2.07 -3.07 4.26
CA HIS A 27 -0.85 -3.84 4.50
C HIS A 27 -0.95 -5.26 3.96
N GLN A 28 -2.11 -5.91 4.12
CA GLN A 28 -2.40 -7.23 3.54
C GLN A 28 -2.36 -7.19 2.01
N ALA A 29 -2.97 -6.18 1.37
CA ALA A 29 -2.92 -6.03 -0.08
C ALA A 29 -1.47 -5.85 -0.58
N MET A 30 -0.68 -5.03 0.11
CA MET A 30 0.74 -4.83 -0.24
C MET A 30 1.58 -6.09 -0.01
N ALA A 31 1.30 -6.87 1.03
CA ALA A 31 1.94 -8.18 1.24
C ALA A 31 1.61 -9.14 0.09
N GLY A 32 0.34 -9.22 -0.32
CA GLY A 32 -0.08 -10.04 -1.46
C GLY A 32 0.57 -9.62 -2.78
N VAL A 33 0.74 -8.31 -3.02
CA VAL A 33 1.47 -7.82 -4.20
C VAL A 33 2.92 -8.29 -4.17
N ARG A 34 3.62 -8.20 -3.03
CA ARG A 34 5.01 -8.68 -2.92
C ARG A 34 5.12 -10.18 -3.21
N GLN A 35 4.23 -11.00 -2.62
CA GLN A 35 4.21 -12.44 -2.88
C GLN A 35 4.01 -12.75 -4.36
N ALA A 36 3.16 -12.00 -5.05
CA ALA A 36 2.93 -12.19 -6.49
C ALA A 36 4.17 -11.97 -7.36
N PHE A 37 5.14 -11.16 -6.93
CA PHE A 37 6.42 -11.02 -7.64
C PHE A 37 7.27 -12.29 -7.48
N GLU A 38 7.39 -12.80 -6.25
CA GLU A 38 8.14 -14.03 -5.96
C GLU A 38 7.54 -15.22 -6.72
N ASP A 39 6.22 -15.36 -6.67
CA ASP A 39 5.50 -16.44 -7.37
C ASP A 39 5.69 -16.33 -8.89
N ALA A 40 5.73 -15.11 -9.43
CA ALA A 40 5.96 -14.90 -10.85
C ALA A 40 7.38 -15.26 -11.28
N GLU A 41 8.39 -14.96 -10.47
CA GLU A 41 9.78 -15.35 -10.74
C GLU A 41 9.97 -16.87 -10.69
N ILE A 42 9.34 -17.53 -9.72
CA ILE A 42 9.33 -19.00 -9.63
C ILE A 42 8.64 -19.60 -10.86
N ALA A 43 7.45 -19.11 -11.21
CA ALA A 43 6.66 -19.64 -12.32
C ALA A 43 7.31 -19.39 -13.68
N LEU A 44 7.97 -18.25 -13.85
CA LEU A 44 8.65 -17.90 -15.10
C LEU A 44 10.12 -18.33 -15.11
N GLY A 45 10.65 -18.92 -14.03
CA GLY A 45 11.99 -19.52 -13.99
C GLY A 45 13.12 -18.50 -14.00
N GLY A 46 12.93 -17.34 -13.36
CA GLY A 46 13.95 -16.30 -13.27
C GLY A 46 13.36 -14.89 -13.13
N PRO A 47 14.21 -13.85 -13.18
CA PRO A 47 13.80 -12.46 -13.03
C PRO A 47 12.72 -12.07 -14.03
N VAL A 48 11.78 -11.20 -13.64
CA VAL A 48 10.64 -10.80 -14.45
C VAL A 48 10.63 -9.31 -14.79
N LYS A 49 10.23 -8.96 -16.01
CA LYS A 49 9.79 -7.60 -16.38
C LYS A 49 8.31 -7.44 -16.04
N VAL A 50 7.92 -6.26 -15.54
CA VAL A 50 6.54 -5.98 -15.15
C VAL A 50 5.91 -4.92 -16.05
N ARG A 51 4.72 -5.21 -16.56
CA ARG A 51 3.85 -4.24 -17.21
C ARG A 51 2.67 -3.91 -16.32
N THR A 52 2.42 -2.61 -16.12
CA THR A 52 1.28 -2.13 -15.34
C THR A 52 0.17 -1.62 -16.25
N LYS A 53 -1.09 -1.79 -15.82
CA LYS A 53 -2.25 -1.17 -16.45
C LYS A 53 -3.22 -0.67 -15.39
N THR A 54 -3.59 0.59 -15.50
CA THR A 54 -4.61 1.23 -14.64
C THR A 54 -5.89 1.46 -15.43
N LYS A 55 -7.03 1.37 -14.77
CA LYS A 55 -8.33 1.69 -15.37
C LYS A 55 -9.33 2.09 -14.29
N VAL A 56 -10.02 3.21 -14.52
CA VAL A 56 -11.24 3.57 -13.78
C VAL A 56 -12.43 2.93 -14.50
N LYS A 57 -13.24 2.17 -13.77
CA LYS A 57 -14.45 1.53 -14.29
C LYS A 57 -15.64 2.48 -14.21
N ARG A 58 -16.69 2.19 -14.98
CA ARG A 58 -17.93 2.99 -14.99
C ARG A 58 -18.64 3.04 -13.64
N ASN A 59 -18.43 2.04 -12.77
CA ASN A 59 -18.99 1.98 -11.42
C ASN A 59 -18.15 2.75 -10.37
N GLY A 60 -17.08 3.45 -10.79
CA GLY A 60 -16.20 4.19 -9.89
C GLY A 60 -14.97 3.41 -9.39
N ASP A 61 -14.88 2.09 -9.63
CA ASP A 61 -13.70 1.32 -9.19
C ASP A 61 -12.43 1.78 -9.89
N TYR A 62 -11.35 1.98 -9.14
CA TYR A 62 -10.00 2.07 -9.69
C TYR A 62 -9.36 0.68 -9.68
N SER A 63 -8.91 0.21 -10.84
CA SER A 63 -8.21 -1.07 -10.98
C SER A 63 -6.76 -0.87 -11.39
N PHE A 64 -5.87 -1.62 -10.75
CA PHE A 64 -4.45 -1.72 -11.07
C PHE A 64 -4.13 -3.18 -11.37
N LYS A 65 -3.58 -3.45 -12.56
CA LYS A 65 -3.19 -4.79 -13.00
C LYS A 65 -1.69 -4.82 -13.24
N LEU A 66 -1.04 -5.81 -12.63
CA LEU A 66 0.34 -6.21 -12.94
C LEU A 66 0.33 -7.37 -13.93
N THR A 67 1.27 -7.37 -14.86
CA THR A 67 1.51 -8.50 -15.76
C THR A 67 3.01 -8.74 -15.82
N PHE A 68 3.40 -9.92 -15.36
CA PHE A 68 4.79 -10.36 -15.34
C PHE A 68 5.15 -11.05 -16.65
N LYS A 69 6.37 -10.81 -17.13
CA LYS A 69 6.90 -11.37 -18.37
C LYS A 69 8.37 -11.70 -18.19
N ARG A 70 8.88 -12.64 -18.97
CA ARG A 70 10.33 -12.83 -19.07
C ARG A 70 10.99 -11.60 -19.71
N PRO A 71 12.22 -11.25 -19.31
CA PRO A 71 13.09 -10.39 -20.08
C PRO A 71 13.31 -11.02 -21.45
N ASP A 72 13.21 -10.21 -22.50
CA ASP A 72 13.61 -10.58 -23.86
C ASP A 72 15.10 -10.96 -23.93
#